data_AF-A0A834NSV1-F1
#
_entry.id   AF-A0A834NSV1-F1
#
_cell.length_a   1.000
_cell.length_b   1.000
_cell.length_c   1.000
_cell.angle_alpha   90.00
_cell.angle_beta   90.00
_cell.angle_gamma   90.00
#
_symmetry.space_group_name_H-M   'P 1'
#
loop_
_entity.id
_entity.type
_entity.pdbx_description
1 polymer ?
#
loop_
_entity_poly.entity_id
_entity_poly.type
_entity_poly.pdbx_seq_one_letter_code
_entity_poly.pdbx_strand_id
1 'polypeptide(L)'
;MEPLSKKLKTVDDPESEINVIKSDDIEKYEMHASLEFDNHESVINLDDKWDEKKENPIFLTDEESFVFPPDNDISDMLEGIDYSGSLPTITERYFSTYYKVDVQRPGDDMCIRIHSNRICLISLAPSHNIFQNDNKILKVDYKVSDKLDRMLNKVSGKSKHGAQPLQVNSNICAISCSDGQIYTIKCCIIGKLIEVNEILLHYPELLKEPPHKGGYLALVLPNLKLLDKIKDTLLTLEEYKTFILSRSKI
;
A
#
# COMPACT_ATOMS: atom_id res chain seq x y z
N MET A 1 -55.13 18.01 40.75
CA MET A 1 -53.85 17.87 41.48
C MET A 1 -52.85 18.77 40.77
N GLU A 2 -52.39 19.80 41.47
CA GLU A 2 -51.34 20.73 41.03
C GLU A 2 -49.94 20.06 41.03
N PRO A 3 -48.92 20.72 40.42
CA PRO A 3 -47.75 20.09 39.79
C PRO A 3 -46.43 20.35 40.54
N LEU A 4 -45.34 19.66 40.11
CA LEU A 4 -43.92 19.97 40.42
C LEU A 4 -43.13 19.58 39.16
N SER A 5 -42.52 20.43 38.33
CA SER A 5 -41.64 21.60 38.47
C SER A 5 -40.16 21.28 38.77
N LYS A 6 -39.32 21.56 37.76
CA LYS A 6 -37.93 22.10 37.77
C LYS A 6 -36.76 21.19 38.21
N LYS A 7 -35.76 21.04 37.33
CA LYS A 7 -34.58 21.95 37.29
C LYS A 7 -33.67 21.74 36.06
N LEU A 8 -33.21 22.86 35.52
CA LEU A 8 -32.07 23.06 34.61
C LEU A 8 -30.82 23.42 35.43
N LYS A 9 -29.61 23.09 34.93
CA LYS A 9 -28.29 23.80 35.03
C LYS A 9 -27.21 22.84 34.45
N THR A 10 -26.62 23.04 33.26
CA THR A 10 -25.51 23.94 32.83
C THR A 10 -24.17 23.77 33.56
N VAL A 11 -23.19 23.26 32.79
CA VAL A 11 -21.75 23.57 32.64
C VAL A 11 -20.85 23.55 33.89
N ASP A 12 -19.78 22.73 33.86
CA ASP A 12 -18.37 23.10 34.12
C ASP A 12 -17.46 21.84 34.09
N ASP A 13 -16.51 21.80 33.13
CA ASP A 13 -15.19 21.15 33.24
C ASP A 13 -14.28 22.09 34.08
N PRO A 14 -13.23 21.66 34.83
CA PRO A 14 -12.10 20.91 34.24
C PRO A 14 -11.31 19.91 35.14
N GLU A 15 -10.54 19.07 34.44
CA GLU A 15 -9.26 18.42 34.80
C GLU A 15 -9.16 17.50 36.04
N SER A 16 -8.98 16.20 35.77
CA SER A 16 -7.69 15.49 35.86
C SER A 16 -7.90 14.03 36.21
N GLU A 17 -7.55 13.11 35.31
CA GLU A 17 -6.97 11.83 35.69
C GLU A 17 -6.22 11.22 34.51
N ILE A 18 -4.90 11.24 34.68
CA ILE A 18 -3.88 10.64 33.84
C ILE A 18 -4.04 9.12 33.94
N ASN A 19 -4.37 8.44 32.85
CA ASN A 19 -4.21 6.99 32.76
C ASN A 19 -3.02 6.65 31.87
N VAL A 20 -1.94 6.30 32.57
CA VAL A 20 -0.71 5.70 32.09
C VAL A 20 -1.04 4.36 31.43
N ILE A 21 -0.71 4.20 30.15
CA ILE A 21 -0.71 2.91 29.46
C ILE A 21 0.44 2.08 30.05
N LYS A 22 0.07 0.98 30.73
CA LYS A 22 1.00 -0.01 31.28
C LYS A 22 1.51 -0.93 30.17
N SER A 23 2.73 -1.40 30.40
CA SER A 23 3.66 -2.07 29.50
C SER A 23 3.34 -3.54 29.16
N ASP A 24 2.10 -4.01 29.32
CA ASP A 24 1.80 -5.46 29.36
C ASP A 24 1.07 -5.99 28.10
N ASP A 25 0.83 -5.16 27.08
CA ASP A 25 0.10 -5.55 25.87
C ASP A 25 0.99 -5.96 24.67
N ILE A 26 2.31 -6.05 24.85
CA ILE A 26 3.27 -6.39 23.76
C ILE A 26 3.58 -7.90 23.68
N GLU A 27 3.30 -8.69 24.72
CA GLU A 27 3.64 -10.13 24.72
C GLU A 27 2.62 -11.06 24.04
N LYS A 28 1.56 -10.52 23.42
CA LYS A 28 0.50 -11.36 22.83
C LYS A 28 0.76 -11.81 21.38
N TYR A 29 1.86 -11.38 20.75
CA TYR A 29 2.15 -11.69 19.34
C TYR A 29 3.27 -12.71 19.09
N GLU A 30 3.89 -13.25 20.13
CA GLU A 30 4.84 -14.36 20.02
C GLU A 30 4.36 -15.54 20.84
N MET A 31 3.71 -16.50 20.17
CA MET A 31 3.68 -17.93 20.47
C MET A 31 2.42 -18.52 19.85
N HIS A 32 2.56 -19.17 18.70
CA HIS A 32 1.82 -20.38 18.29
C HIS A 32 2.23 -20.75 16.85
N ALA A 33 3.35 -21.46 16.74
CA ALA A 33 3.67 -22.25 15.56
C ALA A 33 4.38 -23.52 16.03
N SER A 34 3.58 -24.51 16.44
CA SER A 34 4.04 -25.89 16.62
C SER A 34 2.99 -26.77 15.95
N LEU A 35 3.37 -27.40 14.85
CA LEU A 35 2.58 -28.40 14.13
C LEU A 35 3.29 -29.74 14.32
N GLU A 36 2.65 -30.63 15.06
CA GLU A 36 2.96 -32.04 15.17
C GLU A 36 2.57 -32.72 13.85
N PHE A 37 3.47 -33.53 13.28
CA PHE A 37 3.20 -34.36 12.10
C PHE A 37 3.10 -35.82 12.53
N ASP A 38 1.94 -36.43 12.24
CA ASP A 38 1.65 -37.85 12.47
C ASP A 38 2.48 -38.75 11.55
N ASN A 39 3.10 -39.75 12.17
CA ASN A 39 3.79 -40.85 11.50
C ASN A 39 2.76 -41.80 10.87
N HIS A 40 2.88 -42.04 9.56
CA HIS A 40 2.36 -43.28 8.97
C HIS A 40 3.38 -43.87 8.00
N GLU A 41 4.12 -44.86 8.51
CA GLU A 41 4.99 -45.75 7.75
C GLU A 41 4.13 -46.69 6.89
N SER A 42 4.49 -46.87 5.63
CA SER A 42 4.07 -48.03 4.84
C SER A 42 5.29 -48.60 4.12
N VAL A 43 5.73 -49.74 4.65
CA VAL A 43 6.82 -50.59 4.17
C VAL A 43 6.47 -51.18 2.81
N ILE A 44 7.40 -51.08 1.84
CA ILE A 44 7.44 -51.99 0.70
C ILE A 44 8.91 -52.34 0.44
N ASN A 45 9.28 -53.58 0.79
CA ASN A 45 10.55 -54.21 0.44
C ASN A 45 10.49 -54.68 -1.01
N LEU A 46 11.55 -54.46 -1.78
CA LEU A 46 11.94 -55.37 -2.85
C LEU A 46 13.47 -55.33 -3.01
N ASP A 47 14.09 -56.46 -2.69
CA ASP A 47 15.48 -56.80 -2.98
C ASP A 47 15.70 -56.88 -4.49
N ASP A 48 16.85 -56.40 -4.98
CA ASP A 48 17.70 -57.18 -5.88
C ASP A 48 19.06 -56.50 -6.11
N LYS A 49 20.08 -57.34 -6.15
CA LYS A 49 21.51 -57.04 -6.13
C LYS A 49 22.08 -57.32 -7.52
N TRP A 50 22.81 -56.38 -8.15
CA TRP A 50 23.77 -56.76 -9.21
C TRP A 50 24.95 -55.79 -9.40
N ASP A 51 26.06 -56.39 -9.81
CA ASP A 51 27.45 -55.97 -9.70
C ASP A 51 27.93 -54.90 -10.69
N GLU A 52 29.02 -54.23 -10.30
CA GLU A 52 29.87 -53.35 -11.11
C GLU A 52 30.39 -54.04 -12.38
N LYS A 53 30.34 -53.31 -13.51
CA LYS A 53 31.48 -53.19 -14.45
C LYS A 53 31.33 -51.98 -15.39
N LYS A 54 32.46 -51.29 -15.53
CA LYS A 54 32.75 -50.09 -16.33
C LYS A 54 32.42 -50.29 -17.82
N GLU A 55 31.92 -49.24 -18.46
CA GLU A 55 32.49 -48.59 -19.67
C GLU A 55 31.53 -47.49 -20.18
N ASN A 56 32.06 -46.28 -20.38
CA ASN A 56 31.32 -45.13 -20.92
C ASN A 56 31.40 -45.12 -22.45
N PRO A 57 30.25 -44.96 -23.13
CA PRO A 57 30.19 -44.15 -24.33
C PRO A 57 29.16 -43.02 -24.16
N ILE A 58 29.64 -41.81 -24.43
CA ILE A 58 28.92 -40.54 -24.36
C ILE A 58 27.69 -40.60 -25.27
N PHE A 59 26.50 -40.57 -24.67
CA PHE A 59 25.22 -40.30 -25.33
C PHE A 59 24.57 -39.10 -24.62
N LEU A 60 24.38 -38.00 -25.34
CA LEU A 60 23.53 -36.89 -24.92
C LEU A 60 22.11 -37.46 -24.74
N THR A 61 21.63 -37.48 -23.50
CA THR A 61 20.24 -37.75 -23.15
C THR A 61 19.77 -36.63 -22.23
N ASP A 62 18.59 -36.11 -22.55
CA ASP A 62 17.89 -35.08 -21.79
C ASP A 62 17.54 -35.62 -20.39
N GLU A 63 18.45 -35.55 -19.42
CA GLU A 63 18.23 -35.52 -17.97
C GLU A 63 19.62 -35.30 -17.32
N GLU A 64 20.10 -34.05 -17.28
CA GLU A 64 21.12 -33.69 -16.29
C GLU A 64 20.46 -33.82 -14.92
N SER A 65 20.55 -35.01 -14.34
CA SER A 65 20.21 -35.26 -12.96
C SER A 65 21.03 -34.29 -12.12
N PHE A 66 20.38 -33.24 -11.62
CA PHE A 66 20.98 -32.33 -10.67
C PHE A 66 21.46 -33.16 -9.47
N VAL A 67 22.76 -33.40 -9.39
CA VAL A 67 23.37 -34.12 -8.27
C VAL A 67 23.40 -33.12 -7.12
N PHE A 68 22.57 -33.37 -6.10
CA PHE A 68 22.64 -32.58 -4.88
C PHE A 68 24.06 -32.68 -4.30
N PRO A 69 24.68 -31.55 -3.91
CA PRO A 69 25.97 -31.57 -3.25
C PRO A 69 25.91 -32.50 -2.02
N PRO A 70 26.98 -33.26 -1.73
CA PRO A 70 27.01 -34.06 -0.50
C PRO A 70 26.90 -33.14 0.72
N ASP A 71 26.07 -33.53 1.70
CA ASP A 71 25.80 -32.78 2.95
C ASP A 71 27.03 -32.63 3.90
N ASN A 72 28.23 -32.92 3.40
CA ASN A 72 29.47 -32.95 4.17
C ASN A 72 30.09 -31.56 4.36
N ASP A 73 29.70 -30.58 3.56
CA ASP A 73 30.23 -29.21 3.63
C ASP A 73 29.08 -28.19 3.73
N ILE A 74 28.89 -27.66 4.94
CA ILE A 74 27.93 -26.58 5.23
C ILE A 74 28.62 -25.21 5.27
N SER A 75 29.90 -25.12 4.91
CA SER A 75 30.67 -23.86 5.00
C SER A 75 30.01 -22.74 4.19
N ASP A 76 29.48 -23.07 3.00
CA ASP A 76 28.74 -22.15 2.14
C ASP A 76 27.43 -21.64 2.76
N MET A 77 26.79 -22.44 3.64
CA MET A 77 25.58 -22.01 4.38
C MET A 77 25.92 -21.14 5.59
N LEU A 78 27.14 -21.28 6.13
CA LEU A 78 27.65 -20.52 7.26
C LEU A 78 28.36 -19.23 6.82
N GLU A 79 28.71 -19.11 5.54
CA GLU A 79 29.28 -17.91 4.95
C GLU A 79 28.20 -16.81 4.87
N GLY A 80 28.28 -15.86 5.80
CA GLY A 80 27.43 -14.68 5.77
C GLY A 80 27.66 -13.89 4.50
N ILE A 81 26.62 -13.73 3.69
CA ILE A 81 26.67 -12.82 2.54
C ILE A 81 26.51 -11.38 3.01
N ASP A 82 27.56 -10.58 2.83
CA ASP A 82 27.49 -9.14 3.04
C ASP A 82 26.67 -8.49 1.90
N TYR A 83 25.35 -8.44 2.07
CA TYR A 83 24.47 -7.76 1.12
C TYR A 83 24.64 -6.25 1.26
N SER A 84 25.41 -5.64 0.35
CA SER A 84 25.62 -4.19 0.29
C SER A 84 24.48 -3.43 -0.42
N GLY A 85 23.40 -4.12 -0.82
CA GLY A 85 22.28 -3.53 -1.53
C GLY A 85 21.22 -2.93 -0.60
N SER A 86 20.31 -2.16 -1.18
CA SER A 86 19.07 -1.76 -0.48
C SER A 86 17.97 -2.79 -0.77
N LEU A 87 17.29 -3.24 0.28
CA LEU A 87 16.16 -4.14 0.11
C LEU A 87 14.96 -3.37 -0.46
N PRO A 88 14.27 -3.91 -1.48
CA PRO A 88 13.14 -3.22 -2.09
C PRO A 88 11.99 -3.13 -1.10
N THR A 89 11.38 -1.95 -1.04
CA THR A 89 10.19 -1.68 -0.24
C THR A 89 8.96 -2.43 -0.78
N ILE A 90 7.92 -2.56 0.03
CA ILE A 90 6.65 -3.19 -0.38
C ILE A 90 6.05 -2.51 -1.63
N THR A 91 6.21 -1.19 -1.73
CA THR A 91 5.74 -0.41 -2.87
C THR A 91 6.52 -0.72 -4.15
N GLU A 92 7.82 -0.96 -4.05
CA GLU A 92 8.65 -1.27 -5.22
C GLU A 92 8.45 -2.71 -5.70
N ARG A 93 8.23 -3.64 -4.77
CA ARG A 93 8.06 -5.05 -5.10
C ARG A 93 6.73 -5.33 -5.81
N TYR A 94 5.64 -4.72 -5.35
CA TYR A 94 4.30 -5.14 -5.77
C TYR A 94 3.52 -4.11 -6.59
N PHE A 95 3.99 -2.86 -6.70
CA PHE A 95 3.27 -1.81 -7.41
C PHE A 95 4.02 -1.30 -8.63
N SER A 96 3.30 -1.26 -9.76
CA SER A 96 3.72 -0.54 -10.95
C SER A 96 3.30 0.92 -10.83
N THR A 97 4.22 1.86 -11.04
CA THR A 97 4.00 3.30 -10.84
C THR A 97 3.67 3.99 -12.15
N TYR A 98 2.57 4.75 -12.15
CA TYR A 98 2.10 5.54 -13.27
C TYR A 98 1.76 6.97 -12.81
N TYR A 99 1.79 7.92 -13.73
CA TYR A 99 1.57 9.32 -13.44
C TYR A 99 0.49 9.91 -14.34
N LYS A 100 -0.33 10.79 -13.77
CA LYS A 100 -1.26 11.64 -14.50
C LYS A 100 -0.86 13.09 -14.24
N VAL A 101 -0.42 13.77 -15.28
CA VAL A 101 0.00 15.18 -15.20
C VAL A 101 -1.16 16.12 -15.47
N ASP A 102 -1.09 17.33 -14.91
CA ASP A 102 -1.99 18.45 -15.16
C ASP A 102 -3.48 18.09 -15.05
N VAL A 103 -3.87 17.41 -13.97
CA VAL A 103 -5.22 16.86 -13.82
C VAL A 103 -6.29 17.96 -13.79
N GLN A 104 -6.00 19.06 -13.09
CA GLN A 104 -6.90 20.21 -13.00
C GLN A 104 -6.23 21.50 -13.45
N ARG A 105 -5.03 21.75 -12.94
CA ARG A 105 -4.20 22.91 -13.26
C ARG A 105 -2.79 22.44 -13.58
N PRO A 106 -1.98 23.29 -14.25
CA PRO A 106 -0.57 23.00 -14.47
C PRO A 106 0.13 22.67 -13.15
N GLY A 107 0.73 21.48 -13.07
CA GLY A 107 1.43 20.98 -11.88
C GLY A 107 0.54 20.36 -10.79
N ASP A 108 -0.75 20.14 -11.04
CA ASP A 108 -1.58 19.24 -10.23
C ASP A 108 -1.34 17.79 -10.70
N ASP A 109 -0.15 17.26 -10.37
CA ASP A 109 0.33 15.96 -10.84
C ASP A 109 0.05 14.84 -9.83
N MET A 110 -0.54 13.75 -10.32
CA MET A 110 -0.97 12.61 -9.50
C MET A 110 -0.14 11.36 -9.79
N CYS A 111 0.10 10.57 -8.75
CA CYS A 111 0.80 9.30 -8.82
C CYS A 111 -0.17 8.15 -8.51
N ILE A 112 -0.32 7.24 -9.47
CA ILE A 112 -1.21 6.09 -9.42
C ILE A 112 -0.33 4.83 -9.43
N ARG A 113 -0.37 4.08 -8.33
CA ARG A 113 0.40 2.85 -8.17
C ARG A 113 -0.54 1.65 -8.26
N ILE A 114 -0.33 0.79 -9.24
CA ILE A 114 -1.19 -0.38 -9.49
C ILE A 114 -0.51 -1.61 -8.90
N HIS A 115 -1.14 -2.22 -7.91
CA HIS A 115 -0.67 -3.46 -7.30
C HIS A 115 -0.79 -4.65 -8.25
N SER A 116 -0.05 -5.73 -8.01
CA SER A 116 -0.21 -7.02 -8.70
C SER A 116 -1.66 -7.55 -8.66
N ASN A 117 -2.32 -7.40 -7.51
CA ASN A 117 -3.75 -7.70 -7.29
C ASN A 117 -4.72 -6.65 -7.89
N ARG A 118 -4.23 -5.75 -8.73
CA ARG A 118 -5.00 -4.72 -9.46
C ARG A 118 -5.70 -3.66 -8.61
N ILE A 119 -5.45 -3.59 -7.29
CA ILE A 119 -5.84 -2.43 -6.48
C ILE A 119 -4.93 -1.25 -6.81
N CYS A 120 -5.49 -0.04 -6.83
CA CYS A 120 -4.76 1.18 -7.11
C CYS A 120 -4.55 1.97 -5.81
N LEU A 121 -3.31 2.34 -5.55
CA LEU A 121 -2.94 3.30 -4.52
C LEU A 121 -2.77 4.67 -5.17
N ILE A 122 -3.47 5.67 -4.64
CA ILE A 122 -3.46 7.05 -5.13
C ILE A 122 -2.63 7.89 -4.17
N SER A 123 -1.68 8.65 -4.71
CA SER A 123 -0.78 9.54 -3.99
C SER A 123 -0.49 10.79 -4.83
N LEU A 124 -0.03 11.87 -4.21
CA LEU A 124 0.45 13.02 -4.98
C LEU A 124 1.76 12.66 -5.70
N ALA A 125 1.98 13.21 -6.89
CA ALA A 125 3.28 13.06 -7.53
C ALA A 125 4.32 13.98 -6.86
N PRO A 126 5.61 13.62 -6.88
CA PRO A 126 6.66 14.43 -6.23
C PRO A 126 6.78 15.86 -6.76
N SER A 127 6.33 16.13 -7.99
CA SER A 127 6.38 17.46 -8.59
C SER A 127 5.09 18.27 -8.41
N HIS A 128 4.12 17.76 -7.65
CA HIS A 128 2.86 18.46 -7.44
C HIS A 128 3.10 19.82 -6.76
N ASN A 129 2.35 20.83 -7.18
CA ASN A 129 2.43 22.20 -6.65
C ASN A 129 2.27 22.33 -5.12
N ILE A 130 1.69 21.35 -4.43
CA ILE A 130 1.56 21.34 -2.97
C ILE A 130 2.93 21.23 -2.28
N PHE A 131 3.86 20.53 -2.93
CA PHE A 131 5.23 20.36 -2.44
C PHE A 131 6.16 21.47 -2.91
N GLN A 132 5.73 22.28 -3.87
CA GLN A 132 6.47 23.44 -4.34
C GLN A 132 6.28 24.62 -3.37
N ASN A 133 7.28 25.50 -3.27
CA ASN A 133 7.27 26.75 -2.50
C ASN A 133 7.36 26.63 -0.97
N ASP A 134 7.97 25.57 -0.43
CA ASP A 134 8.14 25.36 1.03
C ASP A 134 6.84 25.42 1.85
N ASN A 135 5.71 25.21 1.17
CA ASN A 135 4.39 25.25 1.77
C ASN A 135 4.25 24.16 2.84
N LYS A 136 3.68 24.55 3.99
CA LYS A 136 3.29 23.62 5.05
C LYS A 136 1.84 23.20 4.81
N ILE A 137 1.60 21.90 4.83
CA ILE A 137 0.26 21.33 4.72
C ILE A 137 -0.37 21.47 6.10
N LEU A 138 -1.47 22.22 6.19
CA LEU A 138 -2.14 22.50 7.46
C LEU A 138 -3.18 21.44 7.80
N LYS A 139 -3.97 21.03 6.82
CA LYS A 139 -5.08 20.10 7.02
C LYS A 139 -5.38 19.33 5.74
N VAL A 140 -5.71 18.05 5.91
CA VAL A 140 -6.36 17.23 4.88
C VAL A 140 -7.79 16.93 5.32
N ASP A 141 -8.75 17.21 4.44
CA ASP A 141 -10.17 17.00 4.69
C ASP A 141 -10.78 16.04 3.65
N TYR A 142 -11.36 14.95 4.12
CA TYR A 142 -12.01 13.94 3.29
C TYR A 142 -13.52 14.18 3.13
N LYS A 143 -14.06 15.23 3.76
CA LYS A 143 -15.43 15.71 3.54
C LYS A 143 -15.49 16.56 2.26
N VAL A 144 -15.77 15.89 1.15
CA VAL A 144 -15.85 16.50 -0.18
C VAL A 144 -17.02 17.48 -0.30
N SER A 145 -18.15 17.18 0.34
CA SER A 145 -19.36 18.00 0.32
C SER A 145 -20.17 17.76 1.60
N ASP A 146 -21.15 18.61 1.90
CA ASP A 146 -22.02 18.45 3.08
C ASP A 146 -22.72 17.09 3.14
N LYS A 147 -22.98 16.49 1.98
CA LYS A 147 -23.63 15.19 1.85
C LYS A 147 -22.67 14.02 1.64
N LEU A 148 -21.39 14.29 1.42
CA LEU A 148 -20.42 13.29 0.99
C LEU A 148 -19.12 13.39 1.76
N ASP A 149 -18.97 12.45 2.69
CA ASP A 149 -17.74 12.21 3.43
C ASP A 149 -17.14 10.88 2.99
N ARG A 150 -15.86 10.88 2.60
CA ARG A 150 -15.13 9.68 2.18
C ARG A 150 -14.71 8.80 3.37
N MET A 151 -14.64 9.36 4.58
CA MET A 151 -14.33 8.63 5.81
C MET A 151 -15.45 7.66 6.20
N LEU A 152 -16.71 8.04 5.93
CA LEU A 152 -17.88 7.21 6.24
C LEU A 152 -18.08 6.04 5.26
N ASN A 153 -17.06 5.69 4.48
CA ASN A 153 -17.10 4.63 3.48
C ASN A 153 -17.09 3.24 4.16
N LYS A 154 -18.23 2.55 4.13
CA LYS A 154 -18.39 1.21 4.71
C LYS A 154 -18.28 0.13 3.64
N VAL A 155 -17.06 -0.39 3.43
CA VAL A 155 -16.79 -1.43 2.44
C VAL A 155 -16.86 -2.81 3.09
N SER A 156 -17.68 -3.71 2.54
CA SER A 156 -17.83 -5.07 3.06
C SER A 156 -17.94 -6.14 1.98
N GLY A 157 -17.53 -7.36 2.33
CA GLY A 157 -17.66 -8.55 1.48
C GLY A 157 -16.74 -8.59 0.24
N LYS A 158 -16.79 -9.73 -0.47
CA LYS A 158 -15.96 -9.99 -1.66
C LYS A 158 -16.19 -8.97 -2.79
N SER A 159 -17.45 -8.60 -3.00
CA SER A 159 -17.87 -7.63 -4.03
C SER A 159 -17.66 -6.17 -3.64
N LYS A 160 -17.07 -5.91 -2.46
CA LYS A 160 -16.87 -4.56 -1.90
C LYS A 160 -18.19 -3.78 -1.90
N HIS A 161 -19.23 -4.38 -1.32
CA HIS A 161 -20.55 -3.75 -1.15
C HIS A 161 -20.46 -2.57 -0.19
N GLY A 162 -21.25 -1.53 -0.44
CA GLY A 162 -21.22 -0.28 0.33
C GLY A 162 -20.07 0.67 -0.02
N ALA A 163 -19.11 0.24 -0.84
CA ALA A 163 -18.04 1.10 -1.32
C ALA A 163 -18.57 2.24 -2.19
N GLN A 164 -18.12 3.45 -1.88
CA GLN A 164 -18.48 4.64 -2.65
C GLN A 164 -17.89 4.56 -4.07
N PRO A 165 -18.71 4.72 -5.13
CA PRO A 165 -18.20 4.76 -6.48
C PRO A 165 -17.44 6.06 -6.73
N LEU A 166 -16.30 5.94 -7.42
CA LEU A 166 -15.45 7.04 -7.85
C LEU A 166 -15.39 7.07 -9.38
N GLN A 167 -15.47 8.28 -9.92
CA GLN A 167 -15.24 8.60 -11.32
C GLN A 167 -13.90 9.33 -11.46
N VAL A 168 -13.39 9.46 -12.69
CA VAL A 168 -12.13 10.18 -12.99
C VAL A 168 -12.08 11.56 -12.32
N ASN A 169 -13.17 12.32 -12.42
CA ASN A 169 -13.25 13.70 -11.91
C ASN A 169 -13.81 13.81 -10.49
N SER A 170 -14.04 12.68 -9.80
CA SER A 170 -14.50 12.69 -8.41
C SER A 170 -13.41 13.22 -7.49
N ASN A 171 -13.81 14.07 -6.53
CA ASN A 171 -12.90 14.55 -5.49
C ASN A 171 -12.70 13.44 -4.45
N ILE A 172 -11.45 13.27 -4.01
CA ILE A 172 -11.07 12.39 -2.91
C ILE A 172 -11.02 13.20 -1.61
N CYS A 173 -10.23 14.26 -1.58
CA CYS A 173 -10.01 15.11 -0.42
C CYS A 173 -9.73 16.55 -0.85
N ALA A 174 -9.77 17.47 0.11
CA ALA A 174 -9.30 18.84 -0.01
C ALA A 174 -8.11 19.03 0.93
N ILE A 175 -7.04 19.64 0.43
CA ILE A 175 -5.81 19.89 1.17
C ILE A 175 -5.65 21.39 1.33
N SER A 176 -5.56 21.86 2.58
CA SER A 176 -5.34 23.26 2.90
C SER A 176 -3.86 23.50 3.23
N CYS A 177 -3.26 24.48 2.58
CA CYS A 177 -1.86 24.85 2.76
C CYS A 177 -1.73 26.19 3.52
N SER A 178 -0.53 26.44 4.05
CA SER A 178 -0.21 27.66 4.82
C SER A 178 -0.30 28.96 4.04
N ASP A 179 -0.24 28.88 2.71
CA ASP A 179 -0.44 30.00 1.78
C ASP A 179 -1.92 30.39 1.63
N GLY A 180 -2.83 29.69 2.30
CA GLY A 180 -4.28 29.89 2.19
C GLY A 180 -4.91 29.22 0.98
N GLN A 181 -4.13 28.53 0.13
CA GLN A 181 -4.66 27.80 -1.01
C GLN A 181 -5.27 26.47 -0.57
N ILE A 182 -6.37 26.10 -1.25
CA ILE A 182 -7.07 24.83 -1.06
C ILE A 182 -6.97 24.04 -2.36
N TYR A 183 -6.33 22.88 -2.28
CA TYR A 183 -6.16 21.95 -3.39
C TYR A 183 -7.18 20.84 -3.29
N THR A 184 -8.10 20.77 -4.25
CA THR A 184 -9.05 19.66 -4.33
C THR A 184 -8.40 18.52 -5.11
N ILE A 185 -8.22 17.34 -4.51
CA ILE A 185 -7.57 16.22 -5.19
C ILE A 185 -8.58 15.34 -5.92
N LYS A 186 -8.28 15.03 -7.18
CA LYS A 186 -9.12 14.20 -8.06
C LYS A 186 -8.66 12.75 -8.08
N CYS A 187 -9.61 11.84 -8.30
CA CYS A 187 -9.36 10.40 -8.31
C CYS A 187 -8.57 9.90 -9.53
N CYS A 188 -8.75 10.52 -10.71
CA CYS A 188 -8.10 10.17 -11.97
C CYS A 188 -8.49 8.78 -12.55
N ILE A 189 -9.10 7.90 -11.76
CA ILE A 189 -9.51 6.56 -12.17
C ILE A 189 -10.98 6.29 -11.83
N ILE A 190 -11.60 5.37 -12.58
CA ILE A 190 -12.97 4.90 -12.32
C ILE A 190 -12.89 3.63 -11.48
N GLY A 191 -13.57 3.61 -10.33
CA GLY A 191 -13.50 2.48 -9.42
C GLY A 191 -14.39 2.61 -8.19
N LYS A 192 -14.14 1.76 -7.20
CA LYS A 192 -14.76 1.79 -5.88
C LYS A 192 -13.72 2.22 -4.85
N LEU A 193 -14.04 3.19 -4.02
CA LEU A 193 -13.20 3.58 -2.90
C LEU A 193 -13.13 2.44 -1.88
N ILE A 194 -11.93 1.98 -1.58
CA ILE A 194 -11.68 0.94 -0.58
C ILE A 194 -11.37 1.56 0.76
N GLU A 195 -10.42 2.50 0.78
CA GLU A 195 -9.89 3.09 2.00
C GLU A 195 -9.40 4.50 1.72
N VAL A 196 -9.47 5.37 2.73
CA VAL A 196 -8.82 6.68 2.76
C VAL A 196 -7.83 6.69 3.91
N ASN A 197 -6.76 7.47 3.78
CA ASN A 197 -5.75 7.54 4.83
C ASN A 197 -6.19 8.49 5.96
N GLU A 198 -6.80 7.93 6.98
CA GLU A 198 -7.33 8.67 8.14
C GLU A 198 -6.22 9.36 8.95
N ILE A 199 -4.99 8.86 8.87
CA ILE A 199 -3.84 9.39 9.61
C ILE A 199 -3.52 10.82 9.17
N LEU A 200 -3.81 11.17 7.90
CA LEU A 200 -3.58 12.52 7.36
C LEU A 200 -4.47 13.60 7.98
N LEU A 201 -5.54 13.25 8.68
CA LEU A 201 -6.31 14.22 9.46
C LEU A 201 -5.51 14.75 10.66
N HIS A 202 -4.65 13.91 11.23
CA HIS A 202 -3.85 14.20 12.42
C HIS A 202 -2.43 14.64 12.05
N TYR A 203 -1.83 14.00 11.04
CA TYR A 203 -0.44 14.19 10.62
C TYR A 203 -0.37 14.48 9.10
N PRO A 204 -0.80 15.68 8.66
CA PRO A 204 -0.84 16.05 7.24
C PRO A 204 0.55 16.10 6.58
N GLU A 205 1.63 16.23 7.36
CA GLU A 205 3.02 16.22 6.89
C GLU A 205 3.44 14.89 6.27
N LEU A 206 2.80 13.77 6.63
CA LEU A 206 3.07 12.46 6.06
C LEU A 206 2.81 12.41 4.56
N LEU A 207 2.06 13.37 4.00
CA LEU A 207 1.84 13.44 2.57
C LEU A 207 3.14 13.66 1.77
N LYS A 208 4.20 14.18 2.41
CA LYS A 208 5.54 14.33 1.80
C LYS A 208 6.33 13.02 1.78
N GLU A 209 5.96 12.06 2.63
CA GLU A 209 6.62 10.76 2.72
C GLU A 209 6.17 9.82 1.59
N PRO A 210 6.91 8.75 1.29
CA PRO A 210 6.47 7.75 0.34
C PRO A 210 5.24 6.98 0.83
N PRO A 211 4.48 6.32 -0.07
CA PRO A 211 3.25 5.62 0.31
C PRO A 211 3.43 4.53 1.38
N HIS A 212 4.56 3.81 1.41
CA HIS A 212 4.83 2.79 2.41
C HIS A 212 5.09 3.35 3.82
N LYS A 213 5.33 4.66 3.95
CA LYS A 213 5.43 5.40 5.22
C LYS A 213 4.16 6.20 5.54
N GLY A 214 3.08 5.99 4.79
CA GLY A 214 1.81 6.68 5.01
C GLY A 214 1.55 7.90 4.12
N GLY A 215 2.36 8.15 3.09
CA GLY A 215 2.12 9.24 2.13
C GLY A 215 1.15 8.91 0.99
N TYR A 216 0.12 8.10 1.27
CA TYR A 216 -0.95 7.82 0.30
C TYR A 216 -2.24 8.53 0.70
N LEU A 217 -3.11 8.79 -0.28
CA LEU A 217 -4.38 9.47 -0.07
C LEU A 217 -5.54 8.49 0.07
N ALA A 218 -5.60 7.53 -0.86
CA ALA A 218 -6.69 6.58 -0.94
C ALA A 218 -6.29 5.28 -1.66
N LEU A 219 -6.99 4.20 -1.32
CA LEU A 219 -6.98 2.94 -2.04
C LEU A 219 -8.28 2.81 -2.83
N VAL A 220 -8.15 2.48 -4.11
CA VAL A 220 -9.27 2.39 -5.04
C VAL A 220 -9.21 1.06 -5.77
N LEU A 221 -10.33 0.36 -5.83
CA LEU A 221 -10.48 -0.83 -6.66
C LEU A 221 -11.03 -0.39 -8.03
N PRO A 222 -10.19 -0.37 -9.08
CA PRO A 222 -10.63 0.05 -10.41
C PRO A 222 -11.61 -0.95 -11.02
N ASN A 223 -12.36 -0.49 -12.02
CA ASN A 223 -13.06 -1.42 -12.90
C ASN A 223 -12.05 -2.15 -13.79
N LEU A 224 -11.89 -3.46 -13.61
CA LEU A 224 -10.90 -4.28 -14.31
C LEU A 224 -11.00 -4.16 -15.85
N LYS A 225 -12.21 -3.99 -16.40
CA LYS A 225 -12.43 -3.82 -17.85
C LYS A 225 -11.85 -2.51 -18.41
N LEU A 226 -11.68 -1.51 -17.55
CA LEU A 226 -11.19 -0.18 -17.93
C LEU A 226 -9.73 0.03 -17.52
N LEU A 227 -9.15 -0.87 -16.72
CA LEU A 227 -7.82 -0.69 -16.15
C LEU A 227 -6.74 -0.59 -17.23
N ASP A 228 -6.78 -1.45 -18.24
CA ASP A 228 -5.76 -1.46 -19.29
C ASP A 228 -5.85 -0.17 -20.15
N LYS A 229 -7.06 0.26 -20.49
CA LYS A 229 -7.29 1.56 -21.16
C LYS A 229 -6.79 2.74 -20.34
N ILE A 230 -6.94 2.68 -19.01
CA ILE A 230 -6.43 3.73 -18.12
C ILE A 230 -4.91 3.74 -18.15
N LYS A 231 -4.25 2.58 -18.08
CA LYS A 231 -2.78 2.49 -18.15
C LYS A 231 -2.22 3.15 -19.41
N ASP A 232 -2.87 2.95 -20.56
CA ASP A 232 -2.44 3.57 -21.82
C ASP A 232 -2.53 5.10 -21.82
N THR A 233 -3.36 5.68 -20.94
CA THR A 233 -3.52 7.14 -20.81
C THR A 233 -2.59 7.77 -19.75
N LEU A 234 -1.84 6.95 -19.03
CA LEU A 234 -0.96 7.37 -17.96
C LEU A 234 0.50 7.30 -18.40
N LEU A 235 1.32 8.17 -17.83
CA LEU A 235 2.75 8.20 -18.09
C LEU A 235 3.46 7.18 -17.21
N THR A 236 4.46 6.52 -17.78
CA THR A 236 5.44 5.75 -17.02
C THR A 236 6.38 6.67 -16.23
N LEU A 237 7.18 6.11 -15.32
CA LEU A 237 8.15 6.88 -14.54
C LEU A 237 9.15 7.66 -15.42
N GLU A 238 9.64 7.04 -16.49
CA GLU A 238 10.63 7.66 -17.38
C GLU A 238 10.02 8.79 -18.21
N GLU A 239 8.83 8.58 -18.77
CA GLU A 239 8.08 9.62 -19.49
C GLU A 239 7.69 10.79 -18.58
N TYR A 240 7.34 10.49 -17.33
CA TYR A 240 7.04 11.53 -16.34
C TYR A 240 8.29 12.36 -16.02
N LYS A 241 9.46 11.72 -15.78
CA LYS A 241 10.71 12.45 -15.54
C LYS A 241 11.08 13.35 -16.73
N THR A 242 10.98 12.86 -17.96
CA THR A 242 11.27 13.68 -19.16
C THR A 242 10.30 14.84 -19.29
N PHE A 243 9.00 14.62 -19.01
CA PHE A 243 8.00 15.68 -18.98
C PHE A 243 8.33 16.76 -17.95
N ILE A 244 8.66 16.39 -16.71
CA ILE A 244 9.02 17.35 -15.65
C ILE A 244 10.29 18.13 -16.00
N LEU A 245 11.31 17.48 -16.57
CA LEU A 245 12.53 18.16 -17.04
C LEU A 245 12.25 19.14 -18.17
N SER A 246 11.27 18.86 -19.03
CA SER A 246 10.87 19.79 -20.08
C SER A 246 10.12 21.00 -19.50
N ARG A 247 9.29 20.78 -18.47
CA ARG A 247 8.55 21.82 -17.76
C ARG A 247 9.48 22.79 -17.02
N SER A 248 10.54 22.30 -16.39
CA SER A 248 11.49 23.13 -15.63
C SER A 248 12.43 23.98 -16.49
N LYS A 249 12.50 23.72 -17.80
CA LYS A 249 13.33 24.49 -18.74
C LYS A 249 12.63 25.74 -19.29
N ILE A 250 11.33 25.88 -19.02
CA ILE A 250 10.50 27.02 -19.38
C ILE A 250 10.43 27.96 -18.18
#